data_AF-B5IHY7-F1
#
_entry.id   AF-B5IHY7-F1
#
_cell.length_a   1.000
_cell.length_b   1.000
_cell.length_c   1.000
_cell.angle_alpha   90.00
_cell.angle_beta   90.00
_cell.angle_gamma   90.00
#
_symmetry.space_group_name_H-M   'P 1'
#
loop_
_entity.id
_entity.type
_entity.pdbx_description
1 polymer ?
#
loop_
_entity_poly.entity_id
_entity_poly.type
_entity_poly.pdbx_seq_one_letter_code
_entity_poly.pdbx_strand_id
1 'polypeptide(L)'
;MLHWHGDRVRLPSTAQLLASTLLCPEQIFRLGPRAYGLQCHVEVLPGDLDRWLLEDGAYVEAALGPGGAERIRLEAHHWGERCRRQGRRLIDNLLDRLAPGT
;
A
#
# COMPACT_ATOMS: atom_id res chain seq x y z
N MET A 1 1.43 4.23 -4.93
CA MET A 1 1.63 3.11 -3.99
C MET A 1 0.90 1.92 -4.57
N LEU A 2 1.29 0.70 -4.23
CA LEU A 2 0.60 -0.49 -4.70
C LEU A 2 -0.63 -0.75 -3.83
N HIS A 3 -1.76 -1.07 -4.45
CA HIS A 3 -2.98 -1.47 -3.76
C HIS A 3 -3.31 -2.90 -4.21
N TRP A 4 -3.25 -3.84 -3.28
CA TRP A 4 -3.48 -5.26 -3.54
C TRP A 4 -4.38 -5.84 -2.47
N HIS A 5 -5.65 -5.44 -2.49
CA HIS A 5 -6.64 -5.86 -1.51
C HIS A 5 -8.04 -5.84 -2.12
N GLY A 6 -8.93 -6.72 -1.64
CA GLY A 6 -10.33 -6.78 -2.04
C GLY A 6 -11.29 -6.35 -0.94
N ASP A 7 -10.79 -6.33 0.30
CA ASP A 7 -11.50 -5.86 1.48
C ASP A 7 -11.10 -4.43 1.84
N ARG A 8 -11.73 -3.90 2.89
CA ARG A 8 -11.32 -2.64 3.52
C ARG A 8 -11.60 -2.68 5.01
N VAL A 9 -10.75 -1.99 5.77
CA VAL A 9 -10.99 -1.75 7.19
C VAL A 9 -12.13 -0.75 7.38
N ARG A 10 -12.98 -0.97 8.40
CA ARG A 10 -13.89 0.08 8.91
C ARG A 10 -13.28 0.67 10.17
N LEU A 11 -13.02 1.97 10.13
CA LEU A 11 -12.35 2.64 11.24
C LEU A 11 -13.33 3.03 12.36
N PRO A 12 -12.95 2.88 13.64
CA PRO A 12 -13.70 3.46 14.74
C PRO A 12 -13.65 4.99 14.69
N SER A 13 -14.58 5.67 15.35
CA SER A 13 -14.62 7.14 15.41
C SER A 13 -13.38 7.77 16.08
N THR A 14 -12.63 6.99 16.85
CA THR A 14 -11.37 7.40 17.49
C THR A 14 -10.17 7.33 16.56
N ALA A 15 -10.33 6.76 15.36
CA ALA A 15 -9.27 6.71 14.37
C ALA A 15 -9.10 8.06 13.68
N GLN A 16 -7.84 8.40 13.40
CA GLN A 16 -7.51 9.50 12.52
C GLN A 16 -7.12 8.96 11.15
N LEU A 17 -7.85 9.40 10.12
CA LEU A 17 -7.49 9.13 8.74
C LEU A 17 -6.33 10.03 8.30
N LEU A 18 -5.32 9.46 7.65
CA LEU A 18 -4.11 10.16 7.22
C LEU A 18 -3.97 10.19 5.69
N ALA A 19 -4.47 9.18 4.99
CA ALA A 19 -4.50 9.14 3.53
C ALA A 19 -5.68 8.32 3.01
N SER A 20 -6.13 8.65 1.79
CA SER A 20 -7.28 8.04 1.12
C SER A 20 -7.06 7.95 -0.38
N THR A 21 -7.78 7.04 -1.04
CA THR A 21 -7.98 7.04 -2.49
C THR A 21 -9.47 7.17 -2.81
N LEU A 22 -9.80 7.38 -4.09
CA LEU A 22 -11.19 7.44 -4.55
C LEU A 22 -11.96 6.14 -4.30
N LEU A 23 -11.28 4.99 -4.36
CA LEU A 23 -11.92 3.66 -4.27
C LEU A 23 -11.88 3.07 -2.87
N CYS A 24 -10.96 3.54 -2.01
CA CYS A 24 -10.85 3.08 -0.64
C CYS A 24 -10.40 4.26 0.24
N PRO A 25 -11.29 4.80 1.08
CA PRO A 25 -10.97 5.91 1.97
C PRO A 25 -9.89 5.57 3.00
N GLU A 26 -9.87 4.36 3.54
CA GLU A 26 -9.08 3.97 4.72
C GLU A 26 -7.65 3.49 4.38
N GLN A 27 -6.90 4.25 3.58
CA GLN A 27 -5.58 3.78 3.10
C GLN A 27 -4.48 3.82 4.16
N ILE A 28 -4.38 4.94 4.87
CA ILE A 28 -3.42 5.11 5.97
C ILE A 28 -4.17 5.78 7.11
N PHE A 29 -4.07 5.19 8.30
CA PHE A 29 -4.77 5.69 9.48
C PHE A 29 -3.94 5.50 10.73
N ARG A 30 -4.34 6.20 11.78
CA ARG A 30 -3.72 6.16 13.11
C ARG A 30 -4.77 5.88 14.18
N LEU A 31 -4.46 4.96 15.09
CA LEU A 31 -5.22 4.66 16.29
C LEU A 31 -4.40 5.09 17.51
N GLY A 32 -4.83 6.15 18.19
CA GLY A 32 -4.08 6.69 19.33
C GLY A 32 -2.68 7.19 18.95
N PRO A 33 -1.74 7.25 19.91
CA PRO A 33 -0.45 7.91 19.68
C PRO A 33 0.56 7.06 18.90
N ARG A 34 0.48 5.73 18.99
CA ARG A 34 1.54 4.81 18.52
C ARG A 34 1.01 3.56 17.81
N ALA A 35 -0.15 3.63 17.17
CA ALA A 35 -0.60 2.55 16.29
C ALA A 35 -1.01 3.13 14.95
N TYR A 36 -0.42 2.60 13.88
CA TYR A 36 -0.64 3.03 12.50
C TYR A 36 -1.04 1.82 11.67
N GLY A 37 -2.01 2.01 10.77
CA GLY A 37 -2.45 1.00 9.83
C GLY A 37 -2.18 1.44 8.40
N LEU A 38 -1.78 0.49 7.56
CA LEU A 38 -1.55 0.66 6.13
C LEU A 38 -2.38 -0.39 5.40
N GLN A 39 -3.31 0.06 4.55
CA GLN A 39 -4.07 -0.80 3.65
C GLN A 39 -3.34 -0.96 2.29
N CYS A 40 -2.50 0.01 1.92
CA CYS A 40 -1.64 -0.06 0.75
C CYS A 40 -0.29 -0.70 1.06
N HIS A 41 0.34 -1.21 0.00
CA HIS A 41 1.68 -1.78 0.05
C HIS A 41 2.71 -0.74 -0.38
N VAL A 42 3.55 -0.34 0.58
CA VAL A 42 4.63 0.64 0.43
C VAL A 42 6.01 0.01 0.52
N GLU A 43 6.05 -1.25 0.94
CA GLU A 43 7.20 -2.11 1.16
C GLU A 43 7.61 -2.92 -0.07
N VAL A 44 6.69 -3.07 -1.05
CA VAL A 44 6.89 -3.98 -2.19
C VAL A 44 8.05 -3.54 -3.06
N LEU A 45 8.98 -4.46 -3.27
CA LEU A 45 10.12 -4.33 -4.18
C LEU A 45 9.77 -4.95 -5.56
N PRO A 46 10.50 -4.58 -6.63
CA PRO A 46 10.23 -5.12 -7.96
C PRO A 46 10.20 -6.66 -8.03
N GLY A 47 11.14 -7.34 -7.35
CA GLY A 47 11.18 -8.80 -7.34
C GLY A 47 10.00 -9.46 -6.62
N ASP A 48 9.46 -8.80 -5.59
CA ASP A 48 8.25 -9.28 -4.90
C ASP A 48 7.01 -9.11 -5.77
N LEU A 49 6.93 -8.00 -6.51
CA LEU A 49 5.80 -7.74 -7.39
C LEU A 49 5.66 -8.78 -8.50
N ASP A 50 6.77 -9.16 -9.14
CA ASP A 50 6.73 -10.18 -10.19
C ASP A 50 6.28 -11.53 -9.65
N ARG A 51 6.72 -11.88 -8.43
CA ARG A 51 6.25 -13.08 -7.74
C ARG A 51 4.75 -13.01 -7.42
N TRP A 52 4.25 -11.90 -6.91
CA TRP A 52 2.82 -11.73 -6.61
C TRP A 52 1.98 -11.83 -7.88
N LEU A 53 2.42 -11.21 -8.98
CA LEU A 53 1.73 -11.31 -10.28
C LEU A 53 1.67 -12.76 -10.80
N LEU A 54 2.69 -13.57 -10.51
CA LEU A 54 2.69 -14.99 -10.86
C LEU A 54 1.75 -15.80 -9.96
N GLU A 55 1.81 -15.59 -8.65
CA GLU A 55 1.05 -16.35 -7.65
C GLU A 55 -0.46 -16.02 -7.70
N ASP A 56 -0.81 -14.76 -7.95
CA ASP A 56 -2.17 -14.22 -7.85
C ASP A 56 -2.75 -13.77 -9.22
N GLY A 57 -2.26 -14.34 -10.32
CA GLY A 57 -2.64 -13.91 -11.68
C GLY A 57 -4.16 -13.91 -11.92
N ALA A 58 -4.88 -14.91 -11.42
CA ALA A 58 -6.34 -14.99 -11.55
C ALA A 58 -7.06 -13.87 -10.77
N TYR A 59 -6.54 -13.48 -9.61
CA TYR A 59 -7.08 -12.37 -8.82
C TYR A 59 -6.91 -11.04 -9.56
N VAL A 60 -5.72 -10.84 -10.15
CA VAL A 60 -5.42 -9.64 -10.95
C VAL A 60 -6.32 -9.55 -12.19
N GLU A 61 -6.50 -10.66 -12.92
CA GLU A 61 -7.37 -10.68 -14.09
C GLU A 61 -8.84 -10.43 -13.71
N ALA A 62 -9.32 -10.98 -12.60
CA ALA A 62 -10.67 -10.70 -12.12
C ALA A 62 -10.88 -9.22 -11.76
N ALA A 63 -9.86 -8.55 -11.22
CA ALA A 63 -9.94 -7.16 -10.79
C ALA A 63 -9.72 -6.14 -11.91
N LEU A 64 -8.80 -6.42 -12.84
CA LEU A 64 -8.33 -5.46 -13.85
C LEU A 64 -8.66 -5.88 -15.29
N GLY A 65 -9.18 -7.09 -15.49
CA GLY A 65 -9.45 -7.68 -16.80
C GLY A 65 -8.20 -8.25 -17.49
N PRO A 66 -8.36 -8.76 -18.72
CA PRO A 66 -7.26 -9.25 -19.53
C PRO A 66 -6.14 -8.22 -19.67
N GLY A 67 -4.91 -8.63 -19.45
CA GLY A 67 -3.74 -7.73 -19.48
C GLY A 67 -3.50 -6.93 -18.19
N GLY A 68 -4.27 -7.17 -17.12
CA GLY A 68 -4.10 -6.50 -15.83
C GLY A 68 -2.67 -6.60 -15.27
N ALA A 69 -2.05 -7.78 -15.38
CA ALA A 69 -0.68 -7.98 -14.93
C ALA A 69 0.34 -7.11 -15.69
N GLU A 70 0.16 -6.96 -17.00
CA GLU A 70 1.04 -6.12 -17.83
C GLU A 70 0.88 -4.64 -17.49
N ARG A 71 -0.36 -4.20 -17.25
CA ARG A 71 -0.61 -2.84 -16.78
C ARG A 71 0.08 -2.57 -15.44
N ILE A 72 0.02 -3.50 -14.49
CA ILE A 72 0.72 -3.37 -13.20
C ILE A 72 2.24 -3.25 -13.42
N ARG A 73 2.83 -4.05 -14.32
CA ARG A 73 4.27 -3.94 -14.64
C ARG A 73 4.63 -2.60 -15.25
N LEU A 74 3.82 -2.09 -16.18
CA LEU A 74 4.04 -0.77 -16.79
C LEU A 74 3.96 0.36 -15.76
N GLU A 75 2.96 0.32 -14.87
CA GLU A 75 2.83 1.29 -13.78
C GLU A 75 3.99 1.18 -12.79
N ALA A 76 4.45 -0.04 -12.48
CA ALA A 76 5.61 -0.27 -11.62
C ALA A 76 6.91 0.24 -12.25
N HIS A 77 7.09 0.08 -13.56
CA HIS A 77 8.22 0.68 -14.28
C HIS A 77 8.17 2.21 -14.22
N HIS A 78 7.00 2.82 -14.43
CA HIS A 78 6.86 4.26 -14.45
C HIS A 78 6.97 4.91 -13.05
N TRP A 79 6.37 4.30 -12.03
CA TRP A 79 6.25 4.89 -10.69
C TRP A 79 7.13 4.23 -9.62
N GLY A 80 7.75 3.09 -9.90
CA GLY A 80 8.38 2.21 -8.91
C GLY A 80 9.44 2.91 -8.07
N GLU A 81 10.37 3.62 -8.69
CA GLU A 81 11.43 4.32 -7.96
C GLU A 81 10.87 5.45 -7.06
N ARG A 82 9.85 6.17 -7.53
CA ARG A 82 9.17 7.18 -6.72
C ARG A 82 8.42 6.52 -5.56
N CYS A 83 7.70 5.43 -5.81
CA CYS A 83 6.97 4.70 -4.78
C CYS A 83 7.92 4.15 -3.73
N ARG A 84 9.04 3.53 -4.13
CA ARG A 84 10.07 3.02 -3.23
C ARG A 84 10.65 4.13 -2.33
N ARG A 85 11.04 5.26 -2.91
CA ARG A 85 11.58 6.39 -2.15
C ARG A 85 10.57 6.96 -1.15
N GLN A 86 9.32 7.13 -1.55
CA GLN A 86 8.29 7.67 -0.65
C GLN A 86 7.85 6.64 0.39
N GLY A 87 7.79 5.36 0.03
CA GLY A 87 7.52 4.25 0.96
C GLY A 87 8.57 4.17 2.05
N ARG A 88 9.86 4.26 1.67
CA ARG A 88 10.96 4.31 2.66
C ARG A 88 10.80 5.48 3.62
N ARG A 89 10.58 6.69 3.10
CA ARG A 89 10.35 7.89 3.93
C ARG A 89 9.14 7.74 4.85
N LEU A 90 8.06 7.13 4.38
CA LEU A 90 6.89 6.85 5.21
C LEU A 90 7.25 5.92 6.35
N ILE A 91 7.90 4.79 6.08
CA ILE A 91 8.30 3.81 7.09
C ILE A 91 9.25 4.44 8.11
N ASP A 92 10.26 5.18 7.68
CA ASP A 92 11.20 5.87 8.57
C ASP A 92 10.44 6.82 9.53
N ASN A 93 9.56 7.67 8.99
CA ASN A 93 8.74 8.57 9.79
C ASN A 93 7.81 7.83 10.77
N LEU A 94 7.26 6.68 10.36
CA LEU A 94 6.40 5.87 11.24
C LEU A 94 7.22 5.27 12.39
N LEU A 95 8.40 4.73 12.11
CA LEU A 95 9.29 4.17 13.13
C LEU A 95 9.70 5.23 14.16
N ASP A 96 10.09 6.43 13.70
CA ASP A 96 10.43 7.56 14.58
C ASP A 96 9.26 7.96 15.50
N ARG A 97 8.02 7.83 15.02
CA ARG A 97 6.80 8.15 15.79
C ARG A 97 6.40 7.04 16.77
N LEU A 98 6.72 5.79 16.46
CA LEU A 98 6.43 4.64 17.32
C LEU A 98 7.41 4.56 18.50
N ALA A 99 8.68 4.87 18.24
CA ALA A 99 9.76 4.86 19.22
C ALA A 99 10.52 6.21 19.24
N PRO A 100 9.86 7.32 19.61
CA PRO A 100 10.55 8.59 19.75
C PRO A 100 11.57 8.45 20.88
N GLY A 101 12.86 8.57 20.55
CA GLY A 101 14.04 8.58 21.42
C GLY A 101 13.85 8.02 22.83
N THR A 102 14.37 6.82 23.08
CA THR A 102 14.90 6.44 24.39
C THR A 102 16.02 7.37 24.80
#